data_AF-A0A9X2GW63-F1
#
_entry.id   AF-A0A9X2GW63-F1
#
_cell.length_a   1.000
_cell.length_b   1.000
_cell.length_c   1.000
_cell.angle_alpha   90.00
_cell.angle_beta   90.00
_cell.angle_gamma   90.00
#
_symmetry.space_group_name_H-M   'P 1'
#
loop_
_entity.id
_entity.type
_entity.pdbx_description
1 polymer ?
#
loop_
_entity_poly.entity_id
_entity_poly.type
_entity_poly.pdbx_seq_one_letter_code
_entity_poly.pdbx_strand_id
1 'polypeptide(L)'
;MGGIRTTVLASGAVLGVLLLSACAGEEGSSRGGSIDAAGTWGDTADATAPSLVLAEDGGLTGTDGCNRLTGSWSVDEADHVQFGDVASTRMACQGVDTWLAGLSQATIADGTMTVLGQDGAEIGTLERASD
;
A
#
# COMPACT_ATOMS: atom_id res chain seq x y z
N MET A 1 42.76 67.67 35.68
CA MET A 1 42.24 66.62 36.56
C MET A 1 41.29 65.72 35.77
N GLY A 2 41.46 64.41 35.89
CA GLY A 2 40.68 63.34 35.22
C GLY A 2 41.43 62.81 34.00
N GLY A 3 41.93 61.58 33.93
CA GLY A 3 41.76 60.38 34.75
C GLY A 3 41.82 59.19 33.80
N ILE A 4 42.91 58.42 33.85
CA ILE A 4 43.20 57.26 33.00
C ILE A 4 42.19 56.14 33.30
N ARG A 5 41.64 55.44 32.28
CA ARG A 5 41.28 54.01 32.39
C ARG A 5 41.30 53.28 31.04
N THR A 6 42.38 52.55 30.80
CA THR A 6 42.47 51.43 29.85
C THR A 6 41.60 50.28 30.35
N THR A 7 40.78 49.67 29.49
CA THR A 7 40.23 48.33 29.75
C THR A 7 40.07 47.57 28.43
N VAL A 8 40.81 46.46 28.33
CA VAL A 8 40.74 45.43 27.29
C VAL A 8 39.57 44.49 27.63
N LEU A 9 38.69 44.19 26.68
CA LEU A 9 37.74 43.07 26.70
C LEU A 9 37.65 42.55 25.25
N ALA A 10 38.48 41.56 24.90
CA ALA A 10 38.18 40.12 24.96
C ALA A 10 37.20 39.69 23.86
N SER A 11 37.77 39.06 22.83
CA SER A 11 37.13 38.37 21.72
C SER A 11 36.12 37.33 22.24
N GLY A 12 34.89 37.37 21.72
CA GLY A 12 33.89 36.32 21.90
C GLY A 12 33.29 35.97 20.54
N ALA A 13 33.88 34.98 19.87
CA ALA A 13 33.27 34.35 18.71
C ALA A 13 32.14 33.45 19.20
N VAL A 14 30.88 33.87 18.98
CA VAL A 14 29.72 33.04 19.27
C VAL A 14 29.49 32.13 18.07
N LEU A 15 29.92 30.86 18.18
CA LEU A 15 29.48 29.79 17.28
C LEU A 15 27.98 29.55 17.54
N GLY A 16 27.13 29.98 16.61
CA GLY A 16 25.72 29.62 16.60
C GLY A 16 25.57 28.13 16.29
N VAL A 17 25.12 27.36 17.27
CA VAL A 17 24.75 25.94 17.08
C VAL A 17 23.43 25.90 16.31
N LEU A 18 23.49 25.47 15.05
CA LEU A 18 22.31 25.14 14.24
C LEU A 18 21.76 23.79 14.70
N LEU A 19 20.75 23.82 15.58
CA LEU A 19 19.94 22.64 15.88
C LEU A 19 18.91 22.47 14.76
N LEU A 20 19.30 21.77 13.69
CA LEU A 20 18.34 21.23 12.73
C LEU A 20 17.66 20.04 13.42
N SER A 21 16.46 20.30 13.95
CA SER A 21 15.54 19.24 14.37
C SER A 21 15.11 18.51 13.11
N ALA A 22 15.84 17.44 12.76
CA ALA A 22 15.42 16.52 11.73
C ALA A 22 14.28 15.69 12.31
N CYS A 23 13.06 15.94 11.85
CA CYS A 23 11.96 15.01 12.02
C CYS A 23 12.39 13.71 11.33
N ALA A 24 12.73 12.68 12.11
CA ALA A 24 12.81 11.33 11.61
C ALA A 24 11.38 10.91 11.28
N GLY A 25 10.94 11.16 10.05
CA GLY A 25 9.82 10.46 9.47
C GLY A 25 10.27 9.02 9.28
N GLU A 26 9.54 8.09 9.89
CA GLU A 26 9.72 6.67 9.65
C GLU A 26 9.57 6.45 8.14
N GLU A 27 10.63 6.00 7.47
CA GLU A 27 10.58 5.60 6.06
C GLU A 27 9.83 4.27 5.98
N GLY A 28 8.53 4.33 6.27
CA GLY A 28 7.57 3.36 5.79
C GLY A 28 7.50 3.54 4.28
N SER A 29 8.10 2.59 3.57
CA SER A 29 8.11 2.45 2.11
C SER A 29 6.80 2.97 1.51
N SER A 30 6.84 4.19 0.97
CA SER A 30 5.68 4.82 0.37
C SER A 30 5.37 4.05 -0.91
N ARG A 31 4.48 3.05 -0.83
CA ARG A 31 3.87 2.44 -2.01
C ARG A 31 3.27 3.60 -2.80
N GLY A 32 3.61 3.68 -4.07
CA GLY A 32 3.66 4.91 -4.86
C GLY A 32 2.35 5.64 -5.13
N GLY A 33 1.26 5.41 -4.39
CA GLY A 33 -0.01 6.12 -4.52
C GLY A 33 -0.60 6.56 -3.18
N SER A 34 -1.66 7.33 -3.24
CA SER A 34 -2.39 7.91 -2.10
C SER A 34 -3.59 7.07 -1.63
N ILE A 35 -3.99 6.05 -2.41
CA ILE A 35 -5.17 5.22 -2.09
C ILE A 35 -4.93 4.19 -0.97
N ASP A 36 -5.95 4.00 -0.13
CA ASP A 36 -5.99 2.95 0.89
C ASP A 36 -6.51 1.63 0.31
N ALA A 37 -5.58 0.84 -0.23
CA ALA A 37 -5.88 -0.46 -0.82
C ALA A 37 -5.79 -1.63 0.17
N ALA A 38 -5.08 -1.46 1.29
CA ALA A 38 -4.90 -2.53 2.27
C ALA A 38 -6.22 -2.94 2.91
N GLY A 39 -6.32 -4.20 3.35
CA GLY A 39 -7.50 -4.77 4.00
C GLY A 39 -8.18 -5.87 3.18
N THR A 40 -9.44 -6.12 3.50
CA THR A 40 -10.21 -7.26 3.00
C THR A 40 -11.24 -6.83 1.97
N TRP A 41 -11.32 -7.60 0.88
CA TRP A 41 -12.17 -7.37 -0.27
C TRP A 41 -12.93 -8.66 -0.63
N GLY A 42 -14.25 -8.56 -0.75
CA GLY A 42 -15.15 -9.72 -0.89
C GLY A 42 -15.50 -10.36 0.46
N ASP A 43 -16.33 -11.40 0.40
CA ASP A 43 -16.73 -12.19 1.57
C ASP A 43 -15.68 -13.29 1.84
N THR A 44 -14.91 -13.13 2.92
CA THR A 44 -13.91 -14.13 3.32
C THR A 44 -14.49 -15.27 4.17
N ALA A 45 -15.75 -15.15 4.62
CA ALA A 45 -16.45 -16.23 5.31
C ALA A 45 -17.00 -17.28 4.32
N ASP A 46 -17.26 -16.88 3.07
CA ASP A 46 -17.63 -17.78 1.98
C ASP A 46 -16.42 -18.08 1.07
N ALA A 47 -15.76 -19.22 1.30
CA ALA A 47 -14.63 -19.65 0.49
C ALA A 47 -14.98 -19.99 -0.98
N THR A 48 -16.27 -20.08 -1.31
CA THR A 48 -16.76 -20.31 -2.68
C THR A 48 -17.02 -19.02 -3.45
N ALA A 49 -16.99 -17.88 -2.75
CA ALA A 49 -17.00 -16.55 -3.35
C ALA A 49 -15.56 -16.03 -3.55
N PRO A 50 -15.31 -15.21 -4.60
CA PRO A 50 -14.01 -14.59 -4.79
C PRO A 50 -13.72 -13.57 -3.69
N SER A 51 -12.50 -13.58 -3.15
CA SER A 51 -12.04 -12.61 -2.15
C SER A 51 -10.53 -12.42 -2.14
N LEU A 52 -10.08 -11.25 -1.68
CA LEU A 52 -8.68 -10.88 -1.49
C LEU A 52 -8.47 -10.26 -0.10
N VAL A 53 -7.30 -10.52 0.47
CA VAL A 53 -6.75 -9.80 1.61
C VAL A 53 -5.41 -9.21 1.17
N LEU A 54 -5.34 -7.88 1.20
CA LEU A 54 -4.17 -7.09 0.86
C LEU A 54 -3.50 -6.62 2.16
N ALA A 55 -2.43 -7.30 2.55
CA ALA A 55 -1.72 -7.01 3.80
C ALA A 55 -0.91 -5.71 3.68
N GLU A 56 -0.75 -4.99 4.80
CA GLU A 56 -0.01 -3.74 4.87
C GLU A 56 1.49 -3.87 4.54
N ASP A 57 2.04 -5.08 4.51
CA ASP A 57 3.41 -5.38 4.10
C ASP A 57 3.55 -5.63 2.58
N GLY A 58 2.44 -5.62 1.83
CA GLY A 58 2.41 -5.84 0.39
C GLY A 58 2.12 -7.30 0.02
N GLY A 59 1.83 -8.17 1.00
CA GLY A 59 1.37 -9.52 0.73
C GLY A 59 -0.08 -9.57 0.23
N LEU A 60 -0.36 -10.47 -0.72
CA LEU A 60 -1.70 -10.79 -1.19
C LEU A 60 -2.03 -12.23 -0.84
N THR A 61 -3.23 -12.45 -0.29
CA THR A 61 -3.85 -13.79 -0.20
C THR A 61 -5.29 -13.72 -0.65
N GLY A 62 -5.87 -14.84 -1.07
CA GLY A 62 -7.28 -14.86 -1.46
C GLY A 62 -7.76 -16.20 -1.99
N THR A 63 -8.95 -16.18 -2.57
CA THR A 63 -9.57 -17.31 -3.28
C THR A 63 -10.33 -16.79 -4.49
N ASP A 64 -10.31 -17.53 -5.60
CA ASP A 64 -11.20 -17.28 -6.75
C ASP A 64 -12.53 -18.03 -6.65
N GLY A 65 -12.83 -18.60 -5.48
CA GLY A 65 -13.98 -19.47 -5.21
C GLY A 65 -13.68 -20.97 -5.37
N CYS A 66 -12.55 -21.33 -6.00
CA CYS A 66 -12.12 -22.73 -6.17
C CYS A 66 -10.66 -22.94 -5.74
N ASN A 67 -9.79 -22.01 -6.12
CA ASN A 67 -8.36 -22.03 -5.93
C ASN A 67 -7.92 -20.95 -4.96
N ARG A 68 -6.90 -21.28 -4.17
CA ARG A 68 -6.23 -20.30 -3.30
C ARG A 68 -5.26 -19.47 -4.11
N LEU A 69 -5.24 -18.17 -3.85
CA LEU A 69 -4.37 -17.18 -4.46
C LEU A 69 -3.37 -16.67 -3.42
N THR A 70 -2.11 -16.52 -3.82
CA THR A 70 -1.05 -15.90 -3.01
C THR A 70 -0.16 -15.08 -3.92
N GLY A 71 0.33 -13.93 -3.46
CA GLY A 71 1.24 -13.10 -4.25
C GLY A 71 1.65 -11.85 -3.50
N SER A 72 1.95 -10.80 -4.26
CA SER A 72 2.24 -9.47 -3.75
C SER A 72 1.34 -8.43 -4.41
N TRP A 73 1.27 -7.24 -3.80
CA TRP A 73 0.61 -6.08 -4.36
C TRP A 73 1.37 -4.79 -4.05
N SER A 74 1.15 -3.79 -4.88
CA SER A 74 1.65 -2.42 -4.69
C SER A 74 0.67 -1.40 -5.26
N VAL A 75 0.90 -0.12 -4.99
CA VAL A 75 0.16 0.98 -5.64
C VAL A 75 1.13 1.74 -6.53
N ASP A 76 0.75 2.02 -7.76
CA ASP A 76 1.52 2.86 -8.67
C ASP A 76 1.21 4.37 -8.51
N GLU A 77 1.96 5.21 -9.22
CA GLU A 77 1.82 6.68 -9.17
C GLU A 77 0.46 7.20 -9.70
N ALA A 78 -0.31 6.34 -10.37
CA ALA A 78 -1.63 6.65 -10.90
C ALA A 78 -2.77 6.10 -10.01
N ASP A 79 -2.45 5.70 -8.77
CA ASP A 79 -3.40 5.14 -7.81
C ASP A 79 -4.05 3.83 -8.28
N HIS A 80 -3.34 3.03 -9.08
CA HIS A 80 -3.74 1.67 -9.40
C HIS A 80 -3.10 0.66 -8.47
N VAL A 81 -3.89 -0.32 -8.03
CA VAL A 81 -3.38 -1.51 -7.34
C VAL A 81 -2.78 -2.45 -8.38
N GLN A 82 -1.48 -2.72 -8.25
CA GLN A 82 -0.74 -3.64 -9.12
C GLN A 82 -0.55 -4.96 -8.39
N PHE A 83 -0.96 -6.06 -9.02
CA PHE A 83 -0.78 -7.40 -8.46
C PHE A 83 0.44 -8.10 -9.09
N GLY A 84 1.32 -8.61 -8.24
CA GLY A 84 2.62 -9.18 -8.64
C GLY A 84 2.83 -10.58 -8.11
N ASP A 85 3.60 -11.39 -8.84
CA ASP A 85 4.02 -12.75 -8.46
C ASP A 85 2.85 -13.65 -7.97
N VAL A 86 1.68 -13.48 -8.56
CA VAL A 86 0.47 -14.18 -8.15
C VAL A 86 0.54 -15.65 -8.59
N ALA A 87 0.46 -16.54 -7.62
CA ALA A 87 0.34 -17.97 -7.81
C ALA A 87 -1.07 -18.43 -7.38
N SER A 88 -1.57 -19.45 -8.08
CA SER A 88 -2.84 -20.09 -7.78
C SER A 88 -2.68 -21.60 -7.66
N THR A 89 -3.49 -22.23 -6.81
CA THR A 89 -3.64 -23.70 -6.85
C THR A 89 -4.31 -24.15 -8.16
N ARG A 90 -4.36 -25.47 -8.41
CA ARG A 90 -4.94 -26.03 -9.65
C ARG A 90 -6.01 -27.07 -9.34
N MET A 91 -6.94 -26.72 -8.45
CA MET A 91 -8.14 -27.51 -8.17
C MET A 91 -9.12 -27.40 -9.34
N ALA A 92 -9.83 -28.49 -9.63
CA ALA A 92 -10.94 -28.49 -10.56
C ALA A 92 -12.26 -28.46 -9.78
N CYS A 93 -13.00 -27.36 -9.91
CA CYS A 93 -14.33 -27.20 -9.31
C CYS A 93 -15.38 -27.09 -10.41
N GLN A 94 -16.56 -27.68 -10.17
CA GLN A 94 -17.66 -27.62 -11.12
C GLN A 94 -18.60 -26.47 -10.76
N GLY A 95 -18.94 -25.63 -11.75
CA GLY A 95 -19.92 -24.56 -11.58
C GLY A 95 -19.40 -23.32 -10.83
N VAL A 96 -18.09 -23.19 -10.63
CA VAL A 96 -17.45 -22.00 -10.07
C VAL A 96 -16.85 -21.18 -11.19
N ASP A 97 -17.13 -19.88 -11.22
CA ASP A 97 -16.45 -18.94 -12.10
C ASP A 97 -15.19 -18.40 -11.40
N THR A 98 -14.03 -18.84 -11.88
CA THR A 98 -12.72 -18.52 -11.29
C THR A 98 -12.12 -17.26 -11.92
N TRP A 99 -12.93 -16.29 -12.33
CA TRP A 99 -12.51 -15.08 -13.03
C TRP A 99 -11.35 -14.36 -12.32
N LEU A 100 -11.35 -14.35 -10.98
CA LEU A 100 -10.35 -13.64 -10.18
C LEU A 100 -8.93 -14.19 -10.41
N ALA A 101 -8.76 -15.43 -10.86
CA ALA A 101 -7.44 -15.95 -11.24
C ALA A 101 -6.75 -15.15 -12.36
N GLY A 102 -7.50 -14.35 -13.13
CA GLY A 102 -6.97 -13.45 -14.17
C GLY A 102 -6.51 -12.08 -13.67
N LEU A 103 -6.55 -11.82 -12.36
CA LEU A 103 -6.25 -10.50 -11.79
C LEU A 103 -4.85 -10.00 -12.19
N SER A 104 -4.77 -8.73 -12.61
CA SER A 104 -3.53 -8.07 -13.00
C SER A 104 -3.39 -6.68 -12.37
N GLN A 105 -4.47 -5.89 -12.41
CA GLN A 105 -4.53 -4.55 -11.83
C GLN A 105 -5.91 -4.35 -11.18
N ALA A 106 -6.05 -3.36 -10.30
CA ALA A 106 -7.37 -2.88 -9.89
C ALA A 106 -7.39 -1.36 -9.66
N THR A 107 -8.58 -0.79 -9.79
CA THR A 107 -8.93 0.56 -9.32
C THR A 107 -9.84 0.46 -8.11
N ILE A 108 -9.83 1.48 -7.26
CA ILE A 108 -10.71 1.54 -6.08
C ILE A 108 -11.50 2.85 -6.11
N ALA A 109 -12.82 2.74 -6.01
CA ALA A 109 -13.72 3.87 -5.86
C ALA A 109 -14.89 3.48 -4.96
N ASP A 110 -15.28 4.37 -4.04
CA ASP A 110 -16.47 4.23 -3.18
C ASP A 110 -16.59 2.90 -2.41
N GLY A 111 -15.45 2.30 -2.04
CA GLY A 111 -15.42 1.01 -1.32
C GLY A 111 -15.54 -0.22 -2.23
N THR A 112 -15.50 -0.04 -3.55
CA THR A 112 -15.48 -1.11 -4.54
C THR A 112 -14.12 -1.19 -5.21
N MET A 113 -13.52 -2.38 -5.24
CA MET A 113 -12.36 -2.71 -6.04
C MET A 113 -12.83 -3.25 -7.40
N THR A 114 -12.46 -2.57 -8.48
CA THR A 114 -12.69 -3.05 -9.85
C THR A 114 -11.42 -3.72 -10.36
N VAL A 115 -11.49 -5.02 -10.63
CA VAL A 115 -10.33 -5.84 -11.01
C VAL A 115 -10.26 -5.95 -12.52
N LEU A 116 -9.04 -5.76 -13.03
CA LEU A 116 -8.70 -5.74 -14.44
C LEU A 116 -7.79 -6.93 -14.78
N GLY A 117 -8.06 -7.55 -15.92
CA GLY A 117 -7.23 -8.60 -16.50
C GLY A 117 -5.95 -8.07 -17.17
N GLN A 118 -5.13 -8.97 -17.70
CA GLN A 118 -3.88 -8.62 -18.39
C GLN A 118 -4.07 -7.78 -19.67
N ASP A 119 -5.26 -7.86 -20.27
CA ASP A 119 -5.66 -7.07 -21.44
C ASP A 119 -6.24 -5.70 -21.07
N GLY A 120 -6.33 -5.40 -19.76
CA GLY A 120 -6.93 -4.18 -19.23
C GLY A 120 -8.47 -4.19 -19.24
N ALA A 121 -9.11 -5.31 -19.58
CA ALA A 121 -10.55 -5.45 -19.46
C ALA A 121 -10.95 -5.65 -17.99
N GLU A 122 -12.09 -5.08 -17.61
CA GLU A 122 -12.72 -5.41 -16.32
C GLU A 122 -13.14 -6.88 -16.33
N ILE A 123 -12.72 -7.62 -15.30
CA ILE A 123 -13.03 -9.04 -15.14
C ILE A 123 -13.96 -9.31 -13.95
N GLY A 124 -14.13 -8.33 -13.06
CA GLY A 124 -15.05 -8.41 -11.93
C GLY A 124 -14.80 -7.33 -10.88
N THR A 125 -15.62 -7.33 -9.85
CA THR A 125 -15.53 -6.39 -8.73
C THR A 125 -15.54 -7.12 -7.39
N LEU A 126 -14.95 -6.50 -6.38
CA LEU A 126 -14.99 -6.93 -4.99
C LEU A 126 -15.37 -5.73 -4.10
N GLU A 127 -16.39 -5.91 -3.27
CA GLU A 127 -16.75 -4.90 -2.26
C GLU A 127 -15.80 -4.98 -1.07
N ARG A 128 -15.48 -3.83 -0.46
CA ARG A 128 -14.70 -3.82 0.78
C ARG A 128 -15.50 -4.51 1.88
N ALA A 129 -14.87 -5.48 2.55
CA ALA A 129 -15.50 -6.14 3.68
C ALA A 129 -15.78 -5.12 4.80
N SER A 130 -16.96 -5.21 5.38
CA SER A 130 -17.31 -4.46 6.59
C SER A 130 -16.86 -5.28 7.79
N ASP A 131 -16.17 -4.65 8.74
CA ASP A 131 -15.80 -5.26 10.02
C ASP A 131 -17.01 -5.61 10.91
#